data_AF-A0A1T5J4Q8-F1
#
_entry.id   AF-A0A1T5J4Q8-F1
#
_cell.length_a   1.000
_cell.length_b   1.000
_cell.length_c   1.000
_cell.angle_alpha   90.00
_cell.angle_beta   90.00
_cell.angle_gamma   90.00
#
_symmetry.space_group_name_H-M   'P 1'
#
loop_
_entity.id
_entity.type
_entity.pdbx_description
1 polymer ?
#
loop_
_entity_poly.entity_id
_entity_poly.type
_entity_poly.pdbx_seq_one_letter_code
_entity_poly.pdbx_strand_id
1 'polypeptide(L)'
;MGKDLTKVTNTVFICNGSTCKKNGAEESVRELRCAIKMAGLHEITHTVKTLCLGQCENAPVLFVDPQGSWYKRMTTETMGEFVNIKLKQKGDLDYNLLFSKGWTKMFPVRDIEPKTRQEFSVHQDESIGEIYGAAIYPWEHNVYPLLKEIFQVYRSQLTIYHYDQLLRSEEFSIYYADGKATVAGNNDAEKIEVIMAAARESEFFLLKVSRIKMYQRSSESTRGLYIANSRNGVFLNIEWNGEGNFWNHVVDNYINISG
;
A
#
# COMPACT_ATOMS: atom_id res chain seq x y z
N MET A 1 -9.93 -18.57 24.46
CA MET A 1 -8.96 -19.67 24.72
C MET A 1 -7.94 -19.66 23.60
N GLY A 2 -6.64 -19.62 23.92
CA GLY A 2 -5.56 -19.57 22.92
C GLY A 2 -5.22 -20.96 22.37
N LYS A 3 -4.64 -21.01 21.16
CA LYS A 3 -4.13 -22.26 20.58
C LYS A 3 -2.76 -22.59 21.19
N ASP A 4 -2.52 -23.87 21.47
CA ASP A 4 -1.21 -24.34 21.91
C ASP A 4 -0.22 -24.35 20.72
N LEU A 5 0.66 -23.34 20.67
CA LEU A 5 1.57 -23.15 19.54
C LEU A 5 2.69 -24.19 19.50
N THR A 6 2.96 -24.94 20.58
CA THR A 6 4.00 -25.99 20.54
C THR A 6 3.57 -27.22 19.74
N LYS A 7 2.28 -27.36 19.44
CA LYS A 7 1.73 -28.42 18.58
C LYS A 7 1.63 -28.02 17.11
N VAL A 8 1.77 -26.73 16.79
CA VAL A 8 1.57 -26.21 15.44
C VAL A 8 2.74 -26.63 14.55
N THR A 9 2.42 -27.29 13.44
CA THR A 9 3.41 -27.71 12.43
C THR A 9 3.28 -26.92 11.13
N ASN A 10 2.16 -26.22 10.93
CA ASN A 10 1.93 -25.40 9.75
C ASN A 10 1.23 -24.10 10.16
N THR A 11 1.72 -22.98 9.64
CA THR A 11 1.03 -21.69 9.78
C THR A 11 0.62 -21.20 8.40
N VAL A 12 -0.68 -21.02 8.20
CA VAL A 12 -1.27 -20.56 6.94
C VAL A 12 -1.66 -19.09 7.08
N PHE A 13 -0.95 -18.22 6.36
CA PHE A 13 -1.25 -16.81 6.27
C PHE A 13 -2.19 -16.57 5.09
N ILE A 14 -3.31 -15.89 5.35
CA ILE A 14 -4.34 -15.63 4.36
C ILE A 14 -4.44 -14.13 4.14
N CYS A 15 -4.15 -13.69 2.92
CA CYS A 15 -4.27 -12.28 2.54
C CYS A 15 -5.73 -11.87 2.52
N ASN A 16 -6.06 -10.83 3.28
CA ASN A 16 -7.40 -10.25 3.33
C ASN A 16 -7.36 -8.72 3.22
N GLY A 17 -6.33 -8.21 2.53
CA GLY A 17 -6.29 -6.84 2.04
C GLY A 17 -7.38 -6.58 0.99
N SER A 18 -7.59 -5.30 0.64
CA SER A 18 -8.71 -4.83 -0.19
C SER A 18 -8.92 -5.64 -1.47
N THR A 19 -7.86 -5.89 -2.26
CA THR A 19 -7.95 -6.66 -3.51
C THR A 19 -8.32 -8.13 -3.27
N CYS A 20 -7.69 -8.80 -2.29
CA CYS A 20 -8.04 -10.18 -1.97
C CYS A 20 -9.48 -10.30 -1.44
N LYS A 21 -9.92 -9.35 -0.60
CA LYS A 21 -11.30 -9.30 -0.11
C LYS A 21 -12.32 -9.12 -1.25
N LYS A 22 -12.03 -8.24 -2.21
CA LYS A 22 -12.86 -8.09 -3.44
C LYS A 22 -12.93 -9.38 -4.27
N ASN A 23 -11.93 -10.26 -4.15
CA ASN A 23 -11.87 -11.56 -4.81
C ASN A 23 -12.32 -12.72 -3.90
N GLY A 24 -13.12 -12.46 -2.86
CA GLY A 24 -13.73 -13.51 -2.04
C GLY A 24 -12.87 -14.07 -0.91
N ALA A 25 -11.83 -13.35 -0.46
CA ALA A 25 -10.93 -13.85 0.59
C ALA A 25 -11.61 -14.12 1.94
N GLU A 26 -12.69 -13.40 2.30
CA GLU A 26 -13.38 -13.65 3.58
C GLU A 26 -14.11 -15.00 3.57
N GLU A 27 -14.75 -15.34 2.45
CA GLU A 27 -15.40 -16.62 2.21
C GLU A 27 -14.36 -17.75 2.18
N SER A 28 -13.27 -17.54 1.44
CA SER A 28 -12.11 -18.44 1.41
C SER A 28 -11.53 -18.74 2.80
N VAL A 29 -11.39 -17.74 3.67
CA VAL A 29 -10.92 -17.94 5.06
C VAL A 29 -11.86 -18.86 5.84
N ARG A 30 -13.18 -18.68 5.68
CA ARG A 30 -14.18 -19.51 6.38
C ARG A 30 -14.11 -20.95 5.89
N GLU A 31 -14.05 -21.15 4.57
CA GLU A 31 -13.99 -22.48 3.97
C GLU A 31 -12.69 -23.22 4.35
N LEU A 32 -11.55 -22.53 4.32
CA LEU A 32 -10.27 -23.09 4.77
C LEU A 32 -10.34 -23.58 6.22
N ARG A 33 -10.89 -22.76 7.12
CA ARG A 33 -11.01 -23.12 8.54
C ARG A 33 -12.00 -24.26 8.76
N CYS A 34 -13.08 -24.31 7.97
CA CYS A 34 -14.02 -25.43 7.95
C CYS A 34 -13.31 -26.72 7.56
N ALA A 35 -12.64 -26.73 6.42
CA ALA A 35 -11.90 -27.88 5.90
C ALA A 35 -10.79 -28.35 6.86
N ILE A 36 -10.02 -27.44 7.47
CA ILE A 36 -9.01 -27.78 8.50
C ILE A 36 -9.66 -28.50 9.68
N LYS A 37 -10.82 -28.02 10.15
CA LYS A 37 -11.53 -28.62 11.28
C LYS A 37 -12.10 -29.99 10.93
N MET A 38 -12.73 -30.12 9.77
CA MET A 38 -13.27 -31.40 9.28
C MET A 38 -12.18 -32.44 9.05
N ALA A 39 -10.98 -32.01 8.66
CA ALA A 39 -9.82 -32.89 8.48
C ALA A 39 -9.12 -33.28 9.80
N GLY A 40 -9.58 -32.77 10.96
CA GLY A 40 -8.95 -33.03 12.25
C GLY A 40 -7.58 -32.34 12.44
N LEU A 41 -7.26 -31.35 11.61
CA LEU A 41 -5.95 -30.69 11.59
C LEU A 41 -5.89 -29.44 12.45
N HIS A 42 -6.95 -29.14 13.21
CA HIS A 42 -7.08 -27.90 13.96
C HIS A 42 -5.94 -27.70 14.96
N GLU A 43 -5.58 -28.70 15.76
CA GLU A 43 -4.54 -28.56 16.79
C GLU A 43 -3.15 -28.29 16.20
N ILE A 44 -2.87 -28.81 15.01
CA ILE A 44 -1.54 -28.75 14.38
C ILE A 44 -1.40 -27.67 13.30
N THR A 45 -2.48 -26.95 12.99
CA THR A 45 -2.51 -25.90 11.95
C THR A 45 -2.97 -24.58 12.54
N HIS A 46 -2.14 -23.55 12.43
CA HIS A 46 -2.53 -22.18 12.75
C HIS A 46 -2.92 -21.41 11.49
N THR A 47 -3.92 -20.54 11.58
CA THR A 47 -4.34 -19.68 10.46
C THR A 47 -4.25 -18.23 10.89
N VAL A 48 -3.53 -17.41 10.13
CA VAL A 48 -3.37 -15.98 10.38
C VAL A 48 -4.06 -15.21 9.27
N LYS A 49 -5.04 -14.37 9.62
CA LYS A 49 -5.62 -13.42 8.66
C LYS A 49 -4.73 -12.18 8.61
N THR A 50 -4.27 -11.84 7.42
CA THR A 50 -3.32 -10.72 7.18
C THR A 50 -3.97 -9.65 6.31
N LEU A 51 -3.33 -8.47 6.22
CA LEU A 51 -3.66 -7.47 5.20
C LEU A 51 -2.92 -7.80 3.90
N CYS A 52 -2.44 -6.79 3.16
CA CYS A 52 -1.77 -6.98 1.89
C CYS A 52 -0.46 -7.78 2.05
N LEU A 53 -0.25 -8.76 1.18
CA LEU A 53 1.01 -9.51 1.06
C LEU A 53 1.81 -9.11 -0.20
N GLY A 54 1.50 -7.97 -0.82
CA GLY A 54 2.19 -7.47 -2.01
C GLY A 54 1.92 -8.26 -3.31
N GLN A 55 0.93 -9.16 -3.31
CA GLN A 55 0.62 -10.06 -4.43
C GLN A 55 -0.80 -9.86 -4.96
N CYS A 56 -1.22 -8.60 -5.11
CA CYS A 56 -2.58 -8.22 -5.51
C CYS A 56 -3.01 -8.83 -6.85
N GLU A 57 -2.09 -8.95 -7.82
CA GLU A 57 -2.37 -9.53 -9.15
C GLU A 57 -2.63 -11.04 -9.13
N ASN A 58 -2.33 -11.70 -8.00
CA ASN A 58 -2.47 -13.14 -7.80
C ASN A 58 -3.60 -13.48 -6.82
N ALA A 59 -4.43 -12.50 -6.46
CA ALA A 59 -5.46 -12.61 -5.44
C ALA A 59 -6.52 -13.72 -5.71
N PRO A 60 -7.07 -14.35 -4.65
CA PRO A 60 -6.60 -14.31 -3.25
C PRO A 60 -5.32 -15.12 -3.05
N VAL A 61 -4.45 -14.67 -2.12
CA VAL A 61 -3.13 -15.26 -1.90
C VAL A 61 -3.00 -15.90 -0.52
N LEU A 62 -2.39 -17.08 -0.48
CA LEU A 62 -1.98 -17.78 0.74
C LEU A 62 -0.47 -17.93 0.81
N PHE A 63 0.06 -17.95 2.02
CA PHE A 63 1.44 -18.33 2.32
C PHE A 63 1.46 -19.39 3.43
N VAL A 64 2.32 -20.40 3.30
CA VAL A 64 2.44 -21.50 4.26
C VAL A 64 3.87 -21.61 4.78
N ASP A 65 4.01 -21.50 6.10
CA ASP A 65 5.24 -21.70 6.86
C ASP A 65 5.22 -23.08 7.56
N PRO A 66 6.36 -23.81 7.65
CA PRO A 66 7.73 -23.43 7.27
C PRO A 66 8.14 -23.77 5.83
N GLN A 67 7.26 -24.38 5.03
CA GLN A 67 7.62 -24.81 3.67
C GLN A 67 7.99 -23.63 2.77
N GLY A 68 7.50 -22.44 3.07
CA GLY A 68 7.77 -21.24 2.30
C GLY A 68 7.00 -21.22 0.97
N SER A 69 5.85 -21.90 0.93
CA SER A 69 5.03 -22.07 -0.28
C SER A 69 3.97 -20.98 -0.36
N TRP A 70 3.83 -20.37 -1.52
CA TRP A 70 2.86 -19.32 -1.83
C TRP A 70 1.86 -19.83 -2.85
N TYR A 71 0.59 -19.47 -2.69
CA TYR A 71 -0.48 -19.91 -3.58
C TYR A 71 -1.30 -18.73 -4.07
N LYS A 72 -1.62 -18.74 -5.37
CA LYS A 72 -2.46 -17.76 -6.07
C LYS A 72 -3.88 -18.29 -6.29
N ARG A 73 -4.84 -17.39 -6.49
CA ARG A 73 -6.25 -17.72 -6.82
C ARG A 73 -6.88 -18.71 -5.83
N MET A 74 -6.65 -18.48 -4.54
CA MET A 74 -7.16 -19.33 -3.46
C MET A 74 -8.61 -18.97 -3.14
N THR A 75 -9.54 -19.58 -3.87
CA THR A 75 -11.01 -19.38 -3.76
C THR A 75 -11.64 -20.42 -2.84
N THR A 76 -12.94 -20.28 -2.56
CA THR A 76 -13.72 -21.24 -1.77
C THR A 76 -13.62 -22.67 -2.31
N GLU A 77 -13.60 -22.83 -3.63
CA GLU A 77 -13.57 -24.14 -4.28
C GLU A 77 -12.23 -24.86 -4.10
N THR A 78 -11.12 -24.12 -3.98
CA THR A 78 -9.78 -24.72 -3.87
C THR A 78 -9.35 -25.00 -2.44
N MET A 79 -10.04 -24.47 -1.42
CA MET A 79 -9.64 -24.62 -0.02
C MET A 79 -9.67 -26.07 0.46
N GLY A 80 -10.73 -26.81 0.12
CA GLY A 80 -10.85 -28.22 0.53
C GLY A 80 -9.72 -29.08 -0.06
N GLU A 81 -9.43 -28.88 -1.34
CA GLU A 81 -8.33 -29.55 -2.03
C GLU A 81 -6.97 -29.16 -1.44
N PHE A 82 -6.76 -27.86 -1.19
CA PHE A 82 -5.55 -27.36 -0.54
C PHE A 82 -5.31 -28.01 0.83
N VAL A 83 -6.33 -28.14 1.68
CA VAL A 83 -6.18 -28.81 2.98
C VAL A 83 -5.78 -30.28 2.80
N ASN A 84 -6.42 -30.98 1.87
CA ASN A 84 -6.15 -32.39 1.61
C ASN A 84 -4.74 -32.62 1.04
N ILE A 85 -4.33 -31.85 0.04
CA ILE A 85 -3.04 -32.04 -0.64
C ILE A 85 -1.90 -31.42 0.19
N LYS A 86 -1.99 -30.13 0.52
CA LYS A 86 -0.90 -29.42 1.19
C LYS A 86 -0.79 -29.77 2.66
N LEU A 87 -1.89 -29.67 3.42
CA LEU A 87 -1.79 -29.78 4.89
C LEU A 87 -1.77 -31.23 5.36
N LYS A 88 -2.55 -32.11 4.74
CA LYS A 88 -2.67 -33.53 5.13
C LYS A 88 -1.62 -34.42 4.46
N GLN A 89 -1.48 -34.34 3.12
CA GLN A 89 -0.53 -35.17 2.38
C GLN A 89 0.88 -34.57 2.27
N LYS A 90 1.06 -33.30 2.68
CA LYS A 90 2.33 -32.57 2.57
C LYS A 90 2.85 -32.43 1.15
N GLY A 91 1.97 -32.53 0.15
CA GLY A 91 2.26 -32.22 -1.26
C GLY A 91 2.07 -30.73 -1.57
N ASP A 92 1.99 -30.39 -2.85
CA ASP A 92 1.70 -29.04 -3.31
C ASP A 92 0.52 -29.04 -4.30
N LEU A 93 -0.30 -28.00 -4.22
CA LEU A 93 -1.38 -27.75 -5.17
C LEU A 93 -0.81 -27.01 -6.38
N ASP A 94 -0.20 -27.77 -7.30
CA ASP A 94 0.65 -27.25 -8.39
C ASP A 94 -0.02 -26.16 -9.24
N TYR A 95 -1.31 -26.33 -9.58
CA TYR A 95 -2.06 -25.35 -10.38
C TYR A 95 -2.18 -23.97 -9.69
N ASN A 96 -2.19 -23.95 -8.36
CA ASN A 96 -2.27 -22.74 -7.56
C ASN A 96 -0.91 -22.29 -7.01
N LEU A 97 0.15 -23.08 -7.18
CA LEU A 97 1.46 -22.74 -6.64
C LEU A 97 2.03 -21.52 -7.37
N LEU A 98 2.27 -20.45 -6.61
CA LEU A 98 2.83 -19.18 -7.09
C LEU A 98 4.35 -19.17 -6.97
N PHE A 99 4.85 -19.67 -5.85
CA PHE A 99 6.27 -19.70 -5.51
C PHE A 99 6.53 -20.72 -4.41
N SER A 100 7.72 -21.28 -4.37
CA SER A 100 8.20 -22.08 -3.25
C SER A 100 9.63 -21.71 -2.90
N LYS A 101 9.97 -21.81 -1.61
CA LYS A 101 11.30 -21.47 -1.11
C LYS A 101 12.38 -22.24 -1.86
N GLY A 102 13.39 -21.52 -2.35
CA GLY A 102 14.48 -22.07 -3.16
C GLY A 102 14.29 -21.95 -4.67
N TRP A 103 13.10 -21.52 -5.13
CA TRP A 103 12.89 -21.25 -6.55
C TRP A 103 13.55 -19.92 -6.96
N THR A 104 13.99 -19.85 -8.22
CA THR A 104 14.60 -18.63 -8.81
C THR A 104 13.59 -17.76 -9.56
N LYS A 105 12.38 -18.29 -9.82
CA LYS A 105 11.30 -17.61 -10.53
C LYS A 105 9.95 -17.90 -9.88
N MET A 106 9.04 -16.93 -9.97
CA MET A 106 7.64 -17.08 -9.61
C MET A 106 6.80 -17.47 -10.83
N PHE A 107 5.64 -18.05 -10.58
CA PHE A 107 4.64 -18.38 -11.59
C PHE A 107 3.35 -17.61 -11.28
N PRO A 108 3.24 -16.33 -11.66
CA PRO A 108 2.03 -15.54 -11.44
C PRO A 108 0.85 -16.01 -12.31
N VAL A 109 -0.32 -15.39 -12.15
CA VAL A 109 -1.50 -15.60 -13.03
C VAL A 109 -1.24 -15.04 -14.43
N ARG A 110 -0.48 -13.95 -14.51
CA ARG A 110 0.00 -13.29 -15.73
C ARG A 110 1.41 -12.79 -15.48
N ASP A 111 2.21 -12.71 -16.53
CA ASP A 111 3.53 -12.06 -16.42
C ASP A 111 3.33 -10.63 -15.91
N ILE A 112 3.98 -10.33 -14.79
CA ILE A 112 3.99 -8.99 -14.24
C ILE A 112 5.20 -8.33 -14.86
N GLU A 113 4.98 -7.52 -15.88
CA GLU A 113 6.02 -6.61 -16.34
C GLU A 113 6.44 -5.77 -15.14
N PRO A 114 7.76 -5.64 -14.86
CA PRO A 114 8.23 -4.66 -13.91
C PRO A 114 7.61 -3.35 -14.33
N LYS A 115 6.79 -2.75 -13.46
CA LYS A 115 6.14 -1.52 -13.83
C LYS A 115 7.24 -0.52 -14.15
N THR A 116 7.17 0.02 -15.35
CA THR A 116 8.18 0.90 -15.91
C THR A 116 8.31 2.13 -15.02
N ARG A 117 9.56 2.58 -14.80
CA ARG A 117 9.82 3.82 -14.07
C ARG A 117 8.95 4.91 -14.67
N GLN A 118 8.18 5.59 -13.82
CA GLN A 118 7.35 6.67 -14.31
C GLN A 118 8.25 7.82 -14.74
N GLU A 119 8.36 8.03 -16.06
CA GLU A 119 9.20 9.10 -16.61
C GLU A 119 8.51 10.45 -16.47
N PHE A 120 9.32 11.48 -16.20
CA PHE A 120 8.85 12.85 -16.25
C PHE A 120 8.45 13.19 -17.69
N SER A 121 7.27 13.79 -17.83
CA SER A 121 6.74 14.18 -19.13
C SER A 121 6.02 15.52 -19.02
N VAL A 122 5.98 16.24 -20.14
CA VAL A 122 5.22 17.48 -20.26
C VAL A 122 3.74 17.15 -20.33
N HIS A 123 2.93 17.80 -19.48
CA HIS A 123 1.49 17.68 -19.51
C HIS A 123 0.82 18.94 -18.97
N GLN A 124 -0.42 19.17 -19.40
CA GLN A 124 -1.28 20.21 -18.85
C GLN A 124 -1.95 19.68 -17.57
N ASP A 125 -1.66 20.31 -16.44
CA ASP A 125 -2.30 20.03 -15.17
C ASP A 125 -3.38 21.09 -14.87
N GLU A 126 -4.58 20.63 -14.52
CA GLU A 126 -5.72 21.51 -14.24
C GLU A 126 -5.47 22.50 -13.10
N SER A 127 -4.57 22.17 -12.16
CA SER A 127 -4.35 22.98 -10.95
C SER A 127 -3.17 23.95 -11.10
N ILE A 128 -2.16 23.61 -11.89
CA ILE A 128 -0.90 24.38 -11.96
C ILE A 128 -0.42 24.67 -13.38
N GLY A 129 -1.22 24.35 -14.40
CA GLY A 129 -0.92 24.63 -15.80
C GLY A 129 0.09 23.65 -16.41
N GLU A 130 0.86 24.12 -17.39
CA GLU A 130 1.87 23.30 -18.05
C GLU A 130 3.02 22.98 -17.11
N ILE A 131 3.30 21.67 -16.96
CA ILE A 131 4.38 21.21 -16.11
C ILE A 131 5.16 20.05 -16.75
N TYR A 132 6.43 19.95 -16.37
CA TYR A 132 7.22 18.74 -16.53
C TYR A 132 7.13 17.94 -15.22
N GLY A 133 6.40 16.83 -15.21
CA GLY A 133 6.07 16.16 -13.95
C GLY A 133 5.87 14.65 -14.07
N ALA A 134 5.79 14.02 -12.90
CA ALA A 134 5.54 12.59 -12.72
C ALA A 134 4.59 12.36 -11.54
N ALA A 135 3.78 11.30 -11.61
CA ALA A 135 2.88 10.96 -10.52
C ALA A 135 3.60 10.11 -9.46
N ILE A 136 3.08 10.17 -8.24
CA ILE A 136 3.40 9.22 -7.18
C ILE A 136 2.11 8.49 -6.87
N TYR A 137 2.19 7.17 -6.73
CA TYR A 137 0.98 6.38 -6.51
C TYR A 137 0.43 6.66 -5.10
N PRO A 138 -0.84 7.09 -4.96
CA PRO A 138 -1.39 7.64 -3.72
C PRO A 138 -1.85 6.53 -2.77
N TRP A 139 -0.93 5.66 -2.36
CA TRP A 139 -1.16 4.56 -1.42
C TRP A 139 -0.52 4.85 -0.06
N GLU A 140 -1.05 4.26 1.00
CA GLU A 140 -0.59 4.49 2.38
C GLU A 140 0.93 4.34 2.54
N HIS A 141 1.51 3.32 1.90
CA HIS A 141 2.96 3.06 1.92
C HIS A 141 3.81 4.16 1.27
N ASN A 142 3.23 5.00 0.42
CA ASN A 142 3.90 6.17 -0.15
C ASN A 142 3.51 7.45 0.59
N VAL A 143 2.22 7.65 0.84
CA VAL A 143 1.71 8.93 1.39
C VAL A 143 2.22 9.17 2.81
N TYR A 144 2.16 8.17 3.69
CA TYR A 144 2.54 8.40 5.09
C TYR A 144 4.04 8.69 5.28
N PRO A 145 4.96 7.90 4.67
CA PRO A 145 6.38 8.23 4.70
C PRO A 145 6.70 9.57 4.06
N LEU A 146 6.06 9.90 2.92
CA LEU A 146 6.25 11.18 2.25
C LEU A 146 5.83 12.36 3.14
N LEU A 147 4.69 12.25 3.83
CA LEU A 147 4.26 13.27 4.80
C LEU A 147 5.30 13.42 5.92
N LYS A 148 5.83 12.31 6.45
CA LYS A 148 6.90 12.37 7.46
C LYS A 148 8.13 13.08 6.96
N GLU A 149 8.60 12.75 5.78
CA GLU A 149 9.79 13.40 5.23
C GLU A 149 9.59 14.89 4.99
N ILE A 150 8.47 15.28 4.38
CA ILE A 150 8.13 16.68 4.12
C ILE A 150 8.12 17.48 5.43
N PHE A 151 7.42 17.00 6.44
CA PHE A 151 7.10 17.79 7.63
C PHE A 151 8.06 17.58 8.81
N GLN A 152 8.83 16.49 8.86
CA GLN A 152 9.79 16.22 9.95
C GLN A 152 11.26 16.23 9.50
N VAL A 153 11.57 15.98 8.23
CA VAL A 153 12.96 15.89 7.76
C VAL A 153 13.36 17.11 6.94
N TYR A 154 12.54 17.49 5.97
CA TYR A 154 12.87 18.55 5.00
C TYR A 154 12.16 19.88 5.27
N ARG A 155 11.32 19.97 6.31
CA ARG A 155 10.42 21.10 6.58
C ARG A 155 11.07 22.48 6.41
N SER A 156 12.28 22.68 6.92
CA SER A 156 13.00 23.96 6.88
C SER A 156 13.43 24.40 5.48
N GLN A 157 13.44 23.48 4.50
CA GLN A 157 13.78 23.73 3.11
C GLN A 157 12.56 23.96 2.22
N LEU A 158 11.36 23.79 2.77
CA LEU A 158 10.11 23.71 2.01
C LEU A 158 9.19 24.87 2.36
N THR A 159 8.55 25.43 1.34
CA THR A 159 7.40 26.32 1.49
C THR A 159 6.14 25.49 1.30
N ILE A 160 5.33 25.34 2.35
CA ILE A 160 4.16 24.45 2.33
C ILE A 160 2.89 25.27 2.48
N TYR A 161 1.97 25.08 1.55
CA TYR A 161 0.63 25.65 1.58
C TYR A 161 -0.40 24.56 1.82
N HIS A 162 -1.31 24.80 2.77
CA HIS A 162 -2.55 24.05 2.93
C HIS A 162 -3.68 24.87 2.32
N TYR A 163 -4.18 24.44 1.16
CA TYR A 163 -4.92 25.31 0.23
C TYR A 163 -4.12 26.60 -0.03
N ASP A 164 -4.71 27.77 0.24
CA ASP A 164 -4.06 29.07 0.07
C ASP A 164 -3.31 29.55 1.33
N GLN A 165 -3.36 28.79 2.42
CA GLN A 165 -2.75 29.15 3.69
C GLN A 165 -1.30 28.65 3.77
N LEU A 166 -0.35 29.58 3.86
CA LEU A 166 1.05 29.26 4.17
C LEU A 166 1.17 28.69 5.59
N LEU A 167 1.79 27.52 5.71
CA LEU A 167 2.13 26.91 6.99
C LEU A 167 3.45 27.49 7.52
N ARG A 168 3.41 27.99 8.76
CA ARG A 168 4.49 28.75 9.40
C ARG A 168 5.16 28.01 10.55
N SER A 169 4.56 26.94 11.10
CA SER A 169 5.25 26.15 12.12
C SER A 169 6.55 25.57 11.56
N GLU A 170 7.61 25.66 12.34
CA GLU A 170 8.90 25.06 12.02
C GLU A 170 8.93 23.57 12.37
N GLU A 171 8.12 23.16 13.36
CA GLU A 171 8.01 21.79 13.82
C GLU A 171 6.59 21.27 13.65
N PHE A 172 6.48 20.01 13.22
CA PHE A 172 5.22 19.32 13.04
C PHE A 172 5.24 17.93 13.67
N SER A 173 4.18 17.63 14.41
CA SER A 173 3.88 16.27 14.88
C SER A 173 3.07 15.54 13.82
N ILE A 174 3.45 14.30 13.54
CA ILE A 174 2.79 13.46 12.55
C ILE A 174 2.48 12.10 13.15
N TYR A 175 1.21 11.76 13.22
CA TYR A 175 0.75 10.50 13.76
C TYR A 175 -0.28 9.86 12.85
N TYR A 176 -0.34 8.53 12.87
CA TYR A 176 -1.28 7.73 12.09
C TYR A 176 -2.23 7.01 13.05
N ALA A 177 -3.52 7.14 12.81
CA ALA A 177 -4.55 6.37 13.50
C ALA A 177 -5.72 6.14 12.55
N ASP A 178 -6.28 4.93 12.58
CA ASP A 178 -7.54 4.61 11.89
C ASP A 178 -7.59 4.98 10.40
N GLY A 179 -6.49 4.78 9.65
CA GLY A 179 -6.48 5.11 8.21
C GLY A 179 -6.18 6.57 7.87
N LYS A 180 -5.86 7.38 8.88
CA LYS A 180 -5.69 8.83 8.80
C LYS A 180 -4.33 9.23 9.34
N ALA A 181 -3.61 10.06 8.59
CA ALA A 181 -2.48 10.82 9.13
C ALA A 181 -2.98 12.18 9.59
N THR A 182 -2.54 12.59 10.76
CA THR A 182 -2.68 13.96 11.21
C THR A 182 -1.32 14.61 11.23
N VAL A 183 -1.21 15.75 10.56
CA VAL A 183 -0.07 16.67 10.61
C VAL A 183 -0.50 17.85 11.48
N ALA A 184 0.21 18.12 12.56
CA ALA A 184 -0.14 19.17 13.52
C ALA A 184 1.06 20.07 13.80
N GLY A 185 0.93 21.36 13.49
CA GLY A 185 1.89 22.40 13.85
C GLY A 185 1.71 22.91 15.28
N ASN A 186 2.22 24.11 15.55
CA ASN A 186 2.20 24.77 16.85
C ASN A 186 0.83 25.33 17.25
N ASN A 187 -0.12 25.41 16.31
CA ASN A 187 -1.46 25.89 16.54
C ASN A 187 -2.50 25.04 15.80
N ASP A 188 -3.75 25.10 16.25
CA ASP A 188 -4.85 24.33 15.66
C ASP A 188 -5.17 24.71 14.21
N ALA A 189 -4.79 25.92 13.76
CA ALA A 189 -4.98 26.36 12.38
C ALA A 189 -4.01 25.68 11.40
N GLU A 190 -2.97 25.01 11.89
CA GLU A 190 -1.99 24.23 11.11
C GLU A 190 -2.13 22.73 11.39
N LYS A 191 -3.37 22.31 11.64
CA LYS A 191 -3.73 20.90 11.73
C LYS A 191 -4.38 20.43 10.42
N ILE A 192 -3.80 19.41 9.82
CA ILE A 192 -4.24 18.81 8.55
C ILE A 192 -4.51 17.34 8.79
N GLU A 193 -5.67 16.86 8.36
CA GLU A 193 -6.08 15.46 8.50
C GLU A 193 -6.14 14.78 7.14
N VAL A 194 -5.07 14.09 6.75
CA VAL A 194 -4.94 13.41 5.46
C VAL A 194 -5.44 11.98 5.56
N ILE A 195 -6.33 11.59 4.66
CA ILE A 195 -6.95 10.25 4.68
C ILE A 195 -6.32 9.40 3.58
N MET A 196 -5.70 8.30 3.99
CA MET A 196 -4.93 7.41 3.12
C MET A 196 -5.62 6.06 2.90
N ALA A 197 -6.52 5.68 3.82
CA ALA A 197 -7.23 4.42 3.72
C ALA A 197 -8.23 4.38 2.56
N ALA A 198 -8.56 3.15 2.15
CA ALA A 198 -9.86 2.82 1.56
C ALA A 198 -10.95 3.00 2.63
N ALA A 199 -11.11 4.23 3.09
CA ALA A 199 -12.19 4.64 3.93
C ALA A 199 -13.50 4.28 3.19
N ARG A 200 -14.45 3.68 3.91
CA ARG A 200 -15.62 2.99 3.36
C ARG A 200 -16.22 3.82 2.23
N GLU A 201 -16.53 3.20 1.08
CA GLU A 201 -17.02 3.91 -0.12
C GLU A 201 -18.24 4.83 0.16
N SER A 202 -18.94 4.62 1.27
CA SER A 202 -20.09 5.39 1.74
C SER A 202 -19.78 6.62 2.62
N GLU A 203 -18.53 6.84 3.06
CA GLU A 203 -18.18 7.94 3.96
C GLU A 203 -17.50 9.09 3.20
N PHE A 204 -17.92 10.33 3.51
CA PHE A 204 -17.38 11.54 2.91
C PHE A 204 -16.09 11.95 3.60
N PHE A 205 -15.04 12.14 2.83
CA PHE A 205 -13.71 12.51 3.34
C PHE A 205 -13.17 13.71 2.58
N LEU A 206 -13.04 14.83 3.29
CA LEU A 206 -12.59 16.10 2.73
C LEU A 206 -11.19 16.00 2.11
N LEU A 207 -10.28 15.24 2.72
CA LEU A 207 -8.86 15.17 2.34
C LEU A 207 -8.39 13.74 2.01
N LYS A 208 -9.24 12.93 1.37
CA LYS A 208 -8.83 11.62 0.84
C LYS A 208 -7.87 11.82 -0.32
N VAL A 209 -6.65 11.31 -0.22
CA VAL A 209 -5.65 11.46 -1.29
C VAL A 209 -6.10 10.69 -2.52
N SER A 210 -6.17 11.38 -3.66
CA SER A 210 -6.45 10.76 -4.97
C SER A 210 -5.30 10.92 -5.94
N ARG A 211 -4.43 11.91 -5.74
CA ARG A 211 -3.32 12.20 -6.63
C ARG A 211 -2.18 12.85 -5.84
N ILE A 212 -0.97 12.38 -6.11
CA ILE A 212 0.27 13.03 -5.70
C ILE A 212 1.06 13.26 -6.98
N LYS A 213 1.57 14.46 -7.17
CA LYS A 213 2.34 14.79 -8.37
C LYS A 213 3.54 15.64 -8.01
N MET A 214 4.69 15.27 -8.54
CA MET A 214 5.89 16.10 -8.52
C MET A 214 6.02 16.83 -9.86
N TYR A 215 6.41 18.09 -9.81
CA TYR A 215 6.43 18.96 -10.98
C TYR A 215 7.61 19.93 -10.96
N GLN A 216 8.02 20.31 -12.16
CA GLN A 216 8.90 21.43 -12.44
C GLN A 216 8.20 22.36 -13.44
N ARG A 217 8.20 23.67 -13.17
CA ARG A 217 7.60 24.67 -14.08
C ARG A 217 8.61 25.06 -15.15
N SER A 218 8.16 25.18 -16.40
CA SER A 218 9.00 25.41 -17.58
C SER A 218 9.76 26.75 -17.55
N SER A 219 9.24 27.75 -16.83
CA SER A 219 9.74 29.13 -16.81
C SER A 219 10.50 29.52 -15.55
N GLU A 220 10.57 28.65 -14.53
CA GLU A 220 11.10 28.99 -13.21
C GLU A 220 11.97 27.86 -12.66
N SER A 221 12.98 28.16 -11.84
CA SER A 221 13.73 27.15 -11.07
C SER A 221 12.89 26.53 -9.94
N THR A 222 11.62 26.89 -9.85
CA THR A 222 10.65 26.41 -8.86
C THR A 222 10.25 24.97 -9.16
N ARG A 223 10.45 24.11 -8.17
CA ARG A 223 10.00 22.73 -8.16
C ARG A 223 8.97 22.57 -7.07
N GLY A 224 8.06 21.62 -7.27
CA GLY A 224 7.04 21.36 -6.29
C GLY A 224 6.52 19.95 -6.30
N LEU A 225 5.79 19.65 -5.23
CA LEU A 225 5.00 18.45 -5.07
C LEU A 225 3.64 18.90 -4.54
N TYR A 226 2.57 18.41 -5.14
CA TYR A 226 1.25 18.62 -4.58
C TYR A 226 0.58 17.30 -4.20
N ILE A 227 -0.33 17.39 -3.23
CA ILE A 227 -1.26 16.35 -2.84
C ILE A 227 -2.68 16.87 -3.06
N ALA A 228 -3.48 16.09 -3.78
CA ALA A 228 -4.82 16.47 -4.21
C ALA A 228 -5.88 15.42 -3.88
N ASN A 229 -7.10 15.90 -3.76
CA ASN A 229 -8.33 15.13 -3.67
C ASN A 229 -9.14 15.29 -4.97
N SER A 230 -9.87 14.25 -5.37
CA SER A 230 -10.56 14.22 -6.66
C SER A 230 -11.74 15.20 -6.76
N ARG A 231 -12.24 15.71 -5.63
CA ARG A 231 -13.35 16.66 -5.55
C ARG A 231 -12.91 18.06 -5.16
N ASN A 232 -11.91 18.17 -4.28
CA ASN A 232 -11.49 19.44 -3.68
C ASN A 232 -10.20 20.01 -4.28
N GLY A 233 -9.62 19.34 -5.29
CA GLY A 233 -8.39 19.78 -5.94
C GLY A 233 -7.16 19.63 -5.04
N VAL A 234 -6.16 20.49 -5.29
CA VAL A 234 -4.92 20.53 -4.51
C VAL A 234 -5.21 21.09 -3.12
N PHE A 235 -4.90 20.31 -2.09
CA PHE A 235 -5.05 20.74 -0.70
C PHE A 235 -3.70 20.89 0.01
N LEU A 236 -2.63 20.24 -0.48
CA LEU A 236 -1.27 20.56 -0.07
C LEU A 236 -0.42 20.87 -1.30
N ASN A 237 0.22 22.03 -1.30
CA ASN A 237 1.24 22.40 -2.28
C ASN A 237 2.56 22.65 -1.56
N ILE A 238 3.61 21.94 -1.96
CA ILE A 238 4.95 22.00 -1.39
C ILE A 238 5.87 22.54 -2.48
N GLU A 239 6.51 23.67 -2.23
CA GLU A 239 7.39 24.36 -3.18
C GLU A 239 8.79 24.53 -2.58
N TRP A 240 9.81 24.41 -3.43
CA TRP A 240 11.19 24.67 -3.06
C TRP A 240 12.02 25.13 -4.27
N ASN A 241 13.11 25.82 -3.96
CA ASN A 241 14.03 26.35 -4.96
C ASN A 241 15.27 25.44 -5.07
N GLY A 242 15.44 24.77 -6.21
CA GLY A 242 16.70 24.12 -6.60
C GLY A 242 16.74 22.59 -6.71
N GLU A 243 17.87 22.10 -7.23
CA GLU A 243 18.30 20.69 -7.21
C GLU A 243 18.89 20.35 -5.86
N GLY A 244 18.04 19.93 -4.92
CA GLY A 244 18.45 19.54 -3.58
C GLY A 244 18.28 18.05 -3.28
N ASN A 245 18.74 17.64 -2.10
CA ASN A 245 18.60 16.27 -1.59
C ASN A 245 17.14 15.78 -1.63
N PHE A 246 16.17 16.66 -1.34
CA PHE A 246 14.76 16.28 -1.33
C PHE A 246 14.23 15.85 -2.71
N TRP A 247 14.56 16.55 -3.79
CA TRP A 247 14.08 16.20 -5.14
C TRP A 247 14.56 14.81 -5.54
N ASN A 248 15.88 14.57 -5.45
CA ASN A 248 16.47 13.27 -5.81
C ASN A 248 15.92 12.16 -4.91
N HIS A 249 15.81 12.43 -3.61
CA HIS A 249 15.22 11.50 -2.65
C HIS A 249 13.78 11.11 -3.01
N VAL A 250 12.94 12.07 -3.41
CA VAL A 250 11.56 11.80 -3.81
C VAL A 250 11.50 11.00 -5.12
N VAL A 251 12.32 11.36 -6.11
CA VAL A 251 12.43 10.60 -7.38
C VAL A 251 12.80 9.15 -7.10
N ASP A 252 13.85 8.93 -6.31
CA ASP A 252 14.41 7.59 -6.10
C ASP A 252 13.52 6.70 -5.24
N ASN A 253 12.89 7.26 -4.20
CA ASN A 253 12.13 6.46 -3.24
C ASN A 253 10.62 6.42 -3.53
N TYR A 254 10.07 7.38 -4.25
CA TYR A 254 8.62 7.47 -4.45
C TYR A 254 8.19 7.39 -5.90
N ILE A 255 8.98 7.87 -6.87
CA ILE A 255 8.62 7.77 -8.29
C ILE A 255 9.11 6.45 -8.87
N ASN A 256 10.39 6.12 -8.65
CA ASN A 256 10.98 4.89 -9.18
C ASN A 256 10.40 3.61 -8.55
N ILE A 257 9.80 3.70 -7.35
CA ILE A 257 9.17 2.58 -6.63
C ILE A 257 7.64 2.55 -6.85
N SER A 258 7.03 3.63 -7.34
CA SER A 258 5.60 3.70 -7.68
C SER A 258 5.23 3.05 -9.01
N GLY A 259 6.20 2.42 -9.68
CA GLY A 259 5.97 1.28 -10.53
C GLY A 259 5.52 0.13 -9.65
#